data_AF-A0A9X1PSY3-F1
#
_entry.id   AF-A0A9X1PSY3-F1
#
_cell.length_a   1.000
_cell.length_b   1.000
_cell.length_c   1.000
_cell.angle_alpha   90.00
_cell.angle_beta   90.00
_cell.angle_gamma   90.00
#
_symmetry.space_group_name_H-M   'P 1'
#
loop_
_entity.id
_entity.type
_entity.pdbx_description
1 polymer ?
#
loop_
_entity_poly.entity_id
_entity_poly.type
_entity_poly.pdbx_seq_one_letter_code
_entity_poly.pdbx_strand_id
1 'polypeptide(L)'
;MLFGSRTGFGLEFHVEQDPYLLCVDVFVGGLHVNARDNAFYPSLLVKKLKEETGRFHVPTAPPEGFTSPSESFRIAESWMYGDVGTGTSLGTEEALARCEFLEWGECTDEVTAIAFPDGDRVHLACRVREGGGPAWDTEPTVVSVSRTVLVETLERGLVIAEREWSARLAASLKARTDPCDGGDVSSVASP
;
A
#
# COMPACT_ATOMS: atom_id res chain seq x y z
N MET A 1 -11.44 5.47 8.65
CA MET A 1 -12.20 6.12 7.55
C MET A 1 -12.02 5.30 6.29
N LEU A 2 -13.09 4.70 5.76
CA LEU A 2 -13.05 3.79 4.62
C LEU A 2 -13.31 4.51 3.28
N PHE A 3 -12.51 4.20 2.27
CA PHE A 3 -12.71 4.57 0.86
C PHE A 3 -12.79 3.31 0.00
N GLY A 4 -13.61 3.34 -1.03
CA GLY A 4 -13.84 2.18 -1.90
C GLY A 4 -14.78 1.15 -1.26
N SER A 5 -14.45 -0.14 -1.39
CA SER A 5 -15.28 -1.25 -0.92
C SER A 5 -14.42 -2.37 -0.33
N ARG A 6 -14.89 -2.98 0.77
CA ARG A 6 -14.26 -4.15 1.37
C ARG A 6 -14.30 -5.40 0.48
N THR A 7 -15.33 -5.53 -0.37
CA THR A 7 -15.48 -6.67 -1.29
C THR A 7 -14.86 -6.40 -2.66
N GLY A 8 -14.42 -5.16 -2.91
CA GLY A 8 -13.74 -4.72 -4.13
C GLY A 8 -12.30 -4.35 -3.81
N PHE A 9 -11.95 -3.09 -4.07
CA PHE A 9 -10.75 -2.47 -3.53
C PHE A 9 -11.14 -1.40 -2.51
N GLY A 10 -10.46 -1.36 -1.37
CA GLY A 10 -10.70 -0.34 -0.37
C GLY A 10 -9.50 -0.03 0.51
N LEU A 11 -9.50 1.19 1.04
CA LEU A 11 -8.51 1.70 1.99
C LEU A 11 -9.23 2.23 3.22
N GLU A 12 -8.87 1.75 4.41
CA GLU A 12 -9.43 2.20 5.68
C GLU A 12 -8.34 2.78 6.59
N PHE A 13 -8.39 4.09 6.77
CA PHE A 13 -7.42 4.84 7.56
C PHE A 13 -7.78 4.82 9.03
N HIS A 14 -6.84 4.46 9.89
CA HIS A 14 -6.91 4.57 11.33
C HIS A 14 -5.94 5.66 11.80
N VAL A 15 -6.50 6.78 12.22
CA VAL A 15 -5.73 7.90 12.75
C VAL A 15 -5.49 7.61 14.23
N GLU A 16 -4.50 6.76 14.50
CA GLU A 16 -4.06 6.46 15.87
C GLU A 16 -3.19 7.58 16.45
N GLN A 17 -2.93 7.51 17.76
CA GLN A 17 -2.17 8.51 18.50
C GLN A 17 -0.67 8.54 18.18
N ASP A 18 -0.11 7.50 17.55
CA ASP A 18 1.31 7.52 17.17
C ASP A 18 1.57 8.66 16.17
N PRO A 19 2.35 9.69 16.55
CA PRO A 19 2.56 10.85 15.70
C PRO A 19 3.41 10.52 14.46
N TYR A 20 4.14 9.41 14.47
CA TYR A 20 5.07 9.01 13.42
C TYR A 20 4.46 8.08 12.37
N LEU A 21 3.38 7.36 12.71
CA LEU A 21 2.80 6.33 11.85
C LEU A 21 1.32 6.57 11.55
N LEU A 22 0.92 6.29 10.31
CA LEU A 22 -0.47 6.33 9.86
C LEU A 22 -0.90 4.92 9.48
N CYS A 23 -1.89 4.40 10.19
CA CYS A 23 -2.38 3.04 9.99
C CYS A 23 -3.40 3.00 8.85
N VAL A 24 -3.21 2.08 7.89
CA VAL A 24 -4.11 1.91 6.74
C VAL A 24 -4.41 0.44 6.48
N ASP A 25 -5.64 0.04 6.75
CA ASP A 25 -6.17 -1.25 6.35
C ASP A 25 -6.50 -1.27 4.85
N VAL A 26 -6.22 -2.40 4.21
CA VAL A 26 -6.43 -2.57 2.77
C VAL A 26 -7.32 -3.76 2.54
N PHE A 27 -8.27 -3.59 1.62
CA PHE A 27 -9.19 -4.63 1.23
C PHE A 27 -9.04 -4.96 -0.25
N VAL A 28 -8.94 -6.26 -0.56
CA VAL A 28 -8.91 -6.79 -1.92
C VAL A 28 -9.86 -7.98 -2.00
N GLY A 29 -11.00 -7.84 -2.68
CA GLY A 29 -11.89 -8.96 -2.95
C GLY A 29 -12.50 -9.62 -1.70
N GLY A 30 -12.65 -8.87 -0.61
CA GLY A 30 -13.09 -9.40 0.70
C GLY A 30 -11.94 -9.85 1.60
N LEU A 31 -10.71 -9.96 1.07
CA LEU A 31 -9.52 -10.18 1.88
C LEU A 31 -9.14 -8.88 2.58
N HIS A 32 -9.05 -8.93 3.90
CA HIS A 32 -8.43 -7.88 4.70
C HIS A 32 -6.94 -8.18 4.77
N VAL A 33 -6.16 -7.33 4.13
CA VAL A 33 -4.70 -7.43 4.07
C VAL A 33 -4.14 -6.77 5.33
N ASN A 34 -4.05 -7.53 6.42
CA ASN A 34 -3.50 -7.08 7.70
C ASN A 34 -2.55 -8.14 8.24
N ALA A 35 -1.24 -7.87 8.19
CA ALA A 35 -0.23 -8.75 8.78
C ALA A 35 0.22 -8.30 10.18
N ARG A 36 -0.10 -7.06 10.57
CA ARG A 36 0.05 -6.35 11.87
C ARG A 36 -0.27 -4.89 11.55
N ASP A 37 -0.85 -4.14 12.49
CA ASP A 37 -1.22 -2.72 12.37
C ASP A 37 -0.46 -2.02 11.23
N ASN A 38 -1.11 -1.89 10.07
CA ASN A 38 -0.49 -1.50 8.79
C ASN A 38 0.00 -0.05 8.88
N ALA A 39 1.10 0.16 9.59
CA ALA A 39 1.52 1.44 10.11
C ALA A 39 2.61 2.01 9.21
N PHE A 40 2.21 2.96 8.37
CA PHE A 40 3.11 3.57 7.41
C PHE A 40 3.69 4.87 7.94
N TYR A 41 4.96 5.13 7.61
CA TYR A 41 5.44 6.51 7.61
C TYR A 41 4.59 7.33 6.63
N PRO A 42 3.94 8.43 7.06
CA PRO A 42 2.99 9.17 6.23
C PRO A 42 3.55 9.61 4.87
N SER A 43 4.82 10.00 4.82
CA SER A 43 5.50 10.39 3.57
C SER A 43 5.67 9.23 2.59
N LEU A 44 5.95 8.02 3.08
CA LEU A 44 6.07 6.83 2.25
C LEU A 44 4.71 6.43 1.68
N LEU A 45 3.66 6.46 2.51
CA LEU A 45 2.29 6.19 2.05
C LEU A 45 1.84 7.17 0.97
N VAL A 46 2.10 8.47 1.15
CA VAL A 46 1.81 9.50 0.13
C VAL A 46 2.54 9.21 -1.18
N LYS A 47 3.83 8.83 -1.10
CA LYS A 47 4.60 8.46 -2.30
C LYS A 47 3.98 7.26 -3.01
N LYS A 48 3.69 6.17 -2.31
CA LYS A 48 3.13 4.94 -2.88
C LYS A 48 1.76 5.18 -3.50
N LEU A 49 0.86 5.90 -2.82
CA LEU A 49 -0.45 6.25 -3.37
C LEU A 49 -0.35 7.11 -4.64
N LYS A 50 0.62 8.03 -4.73
CA LYS A 50 0.87 8.81 -5.95
C LYS A 50 1.37 7.95 -7.10
N GLU A 51 2.32 7.06 -6.84
CA GLU A 51 2.86 6.13 -7.85
C GLU A 51 1.74 5.26 -8.44
N GLU A 52 0.88 4.70 -7.58
CA GLU A 52 -0.22 3.84 -8.01
C GLU A 52 -1.35 4.61 -8.70
N THR A 53 -1.70 5.79 -8.20
CA THR A 53 -2.66 6.68 -8.86
C THR A 53 -2.16 7.01 -10.27
N GLY A 54 -0.89 7.40 -10.40
CA GLY A 54 -0.27 7.71 -11.69
C GLY A 54 -0.27 6.52 -12.64
N ARG A 55 0.02 5.31 -12.14
CA ARG A 55 0.04 4.07 -12.92
C ARG A 55 -1.31 3.75 -13.57
N PHE A 56 -2.42 3.99 -12.87
CA PHE A 56 -3.77 3.64 -13.35
C PHE A 56 -4.59 4.82 -13.89
N HIS A 57 -4.03 6.03 -13.87
CA HIS A 57 -4.75 7.23 -14.34
C HIS A 57 -5.13 7.15 -15.83
N VAL A 58 -4.36 6.42 -16.64
CA VAL A 58 -4.61 6.17 -18.05
C VAL A 58 -4.86 4.67 -18.29
N PRO A 59 -5.82 4.29 -19.16
CA PRO A 59 -6.01 2.90 -19.56
C PRO A 59 -4.70 2.31 -20.08
N THR A 60 -4.34 1.14 -19.59
CA THR A 60 -3.10 0.43 -19.97
C THR A 60 -3.46 -0.97 -20.44
N ALA A 61 -2.80 -1.43 -21.50
CA ALA A 61 -2.99 -2.80 -21.99
C ALA A 61 -2.51 -3.83 -20.94
N PRO A 62 -3.01 -5.07 -20.99
CA PRO A 62 -2.48 -6.14 -20.16
C PRO A 62 -0.97 -6.32 -20.31
N PRO A 63 -0.27 -6.66 -19.22
CA PRO A 63 1.15 -7.00 -19.30
C PRO A 63 1.35 -8.23 -20.18
N GLU A 64 2.53 -8.33 -20.79
CA GLU A 64 2.89 -9.49 -21.60
C GLU A 64 2.78 -10.78 -20.77
N GLY A 65 2.18 -11.83 -21.35
CA GLY A 65 1.92 -13.09 -20.65
C GLY A 65 0.70 -13.09 -19.72
N PHE A 66 -0.08 -12.01 -19.67
CA PHE A 66 -1.35 -12.01 -18.94
C PHE A 66 -2.37 -12.95 -19.58
N THR A 67 -2.88 -13.90 -18.80
CA THR A 67 -3.89 -14.88 -19.23
C THR A 67 -5.14 -14.77 -18.36
N SER A 68 -4.99 -15.00 -17.06
CA SER A 68 -6.02 -14.84 -16.05
C SER A 68 -5.38 -14.32 -14.75
N PRO A 69 -6.13 -13.57 -13.92
CA PRO A 69 -5.52 -12.97 -12.73
C PRO A 69 -4.91 -13.99 -11.77
N SER A 70 -5.56 -15.13 -11.55
CA SER A 70 -5.04 -16.19 -10.65
C SER A 70 -3.79 -16.86 -11.21
N GLU A 71 -3.78 -17.20 -12.50
CA GLU A 71 -2.64 -17.85 -13.15
C GLU A 71 -1.44 -16.90 -13.23
N SER A 72 -1.67 -15.68 -13.72
CA SER A 72 -0.63 -14.65 -13.82
C SER A 72 -0.08 -14.25 -12.46
N PHE A 73 -0.89 -14.25 -11.40
CA PHE A 73 -0.41 -14.05 -10.02
C PHE A 73 0.57 -15.14 -9.60
N ARG A 74 0.24 -16.43 -9.81
CA ARG A 74 1.15 -17.54 -9.44
C ARG A 74 2.47 -17.48 -10.20
N ILE A 75 2.44 -17.10 -11.48
CA ILE A 75 3.65 -16.91 -12.29
C ILE A 75 4.49 -15.77 -11.73
N ALA A 76 3.88 -14.60 -11.48
CA ALA A 76 4.57 -13.45 -10.93
C ALA A 76 5.18 -13.72 -9.54
N GLU A 77 4.41 -14.36 -8.66
CA GLU A 77 4.85 -14.68 -7.30
C GLU A 77 5.97 -15.74 -7.30
N SER A 78 5.89 -16.76 -8.16
CA SER A 78 6.98 -17.73 -8.33
C SER A 78 8.28 -17.05 -8.76
N TRP A 79 8.18 -16.10 -9.69
CA TRP A 79 9.30 -15.30 -10.14
C TRP A 79 9.90 -14.43 -9.04
N MET A 80 9.05 -13.76 -8.24
CA MET A 80 9.48 -12.90 -7.12
C MET A 80 10.25 -13.67 -6.04
N TYR A 81 9.82 -14.89 -5.71
CA TYR A 81 10.38 -15.66 -4.57
C TYR A 81 11.28 -16.83 -4.98
N GLY A 82 11.54 -17.00 -6.28
CA GLY A 82 12.70 -17.74 -6.76
C GLY A 82 12.53 -19.25 -6.97
N ASP A 83 11.32 -19.76 -7.19
CA ASP A 83 11.15 -21.17 -7.60
C ASP A 83 11.24 -21.32 -9.14
N VAL A 84 12.37 -20.87 -9.70
CA VAL A 84 12.61 -20.98 -11.15
C VAL A 84 13.22 -22.35 -11.44
N GLY A 85 12.36 -23.36 -11.53
CA GLY A 85 12.64 -24.53 -12.36
C GLY A 85 12.98 -24.05 -13.77
N THR A 86 14.19 -24.37 -14.22
CA THR A 86 14.74 -23.96 -15.52
C THR A 86 13.78 -24.17 -16.69
N GLY A 87 13.25 -23.09 -17.25
CA GLY A 87 12.77 -23.07 -18.63
C GLY A 87 11.41 -22.45 -18.89
N THR A 88 11.26 -21.13 -18.75
CA THR A 88 10.35 -20.33 -19.60
C THR A 88 10.88 -18.87 -19.69
N SER A 89 10.39 -18.11 -20.67
CA SER A 89 10.99 -16.90 -21.24
C SER A 89 11.05 -15.69 -20.30
N LEU A 90 12.17 -15.52 -19.59
CA LEU A 90 12.60 -14.40 -18.71
C LEU A 90 11.90 -13.01 -18.80
N GLY A 91 11.30 -12.61 -19.92
CA GLY A 91 10.60 -11.32 -20.07
C GLY A 91 9.12 -11.32 -19.63
N THR A 92 8.41 -12.44 -19.73
CA THR A 92 6.97 -12.49 -19.45
C THR A 92 6.66 -12.49 -17.96
N GLU A 93 7.38 -13.31 -17.21
CA GLU A 93 7.25 -13.45 -15.76
C GLU A 93 7.65 -12.16 -15.05
N GLU A 94 8.72 -11.52 -15.54
CA GLU A 94 9.17 -10.22 -15.06
C GLU A 94 8.12 -9.13 -15.34
N ALA A 95 7.46 -9.14 -16.51
CA ALA A 95 6.40 -8.18 -16.83
C ALA A 95 5.19 -8.31 -15.89
N LEU A 96 4.82 -9.55 -15.55
CA LEU A 96 3.77 -9.82 -14.56
C LEU A 96 4.23 -9.39 -13.16
N ALA A 97 5.48 -9.65 -12.78
CA ALA A 97 6.01 -9.29 -11.47
C ALA A 97 6.10 -7.76 -11.26
N ARG A 98 6.41 -6.99 -12.31
CA ARG A 98 6.38 -5.51 -12.27
C ARG A 98 5.00 -4.92 -12.01
N CYS A 99 3.94 -5.73 -12.04
CA CYS A 99 2.59 -5.28 -11.71
C CYS A 99 2.28 -5.29 -10.21
N GLU A 100 3.27 -5.54 -9.35
CA GLU A 100 3.16 -5.41 -7.89
C GLU A 100 2.39 -4.15 -7.51
N PHE A 101 1.53 -4.28 -6.52
CA PHE A 101 0.58 -3.25 -6.14
C PHE A 101 0.73 -2.86 -4.70
N LEU A 102 1.00 -1.57 -4.51
CA LEU A 102 1.18 -0.94 -3.21
C LEU A 102 2.17 -1.72 -2.36
N GLU A 103 3.43 -1.89 -2.80
CA GLU A 103 4.50 -2.53 -2.01
C GLU A 103 4.45 -2.03 -0.56
N TRP A 104 3.99 -2.93 0.32
CA TRP A 104 3.44 -2.58 1.62
C TRP A 104 4.53 -2.46 2.71
N GLY A 105 5.80 -2.74 2.36
CA GLY A 105 6.95 -2.70 3.25
C GLY A 105 6.91 -3.75 4.37
N GLU A 106 7.76 -3.56 5.38
CA GLU A 106 7.97 -4.50 6.50
C GLU A 106 6.69 -4.85 7.28
N CYS A 107 5.64 -4.01 7.19
CA CYS A 107 4.37 -4.23 7.88
C CYS A 107 3.57 -5.42 7.34
N THR A 108 4.06 -6.05 6.27
CA THR A 108 3.26 -6.83 5.31
C THR A 108 4.15 -7.70 4.43
N ASP A 109 5.35 -8.05 4.90
CA ASP A 109 6.27 -8.96 4.19
C ASP A 109 5.60 -10.32 3.85
N GLU A 110 4.55 -10.67 4.58
CA GLU A 110 3.72 -11.85 4.38
C GLU A 110 2.63 -11.66 3.31
N VAL A 111 2.53 -10.50 2.67
CA VAL A 111 1.48 -10.18 1.69
C VAL A 111 2.12 -10.02 0.32
N THR A 112 1.52 -10.66 -0.68
CA THR A 112 1.76 -10.34 -2.08
C THR A 112 0.47 -9.81 -2.70
N ALA A 113 0.52 -8.61 -3.27
CA ALA A 113 -0.60 -7.99 -3.97
C ALA A 113 -0.13 -7.51 -5.34
N ILE A 114 -0.90 -7.85 -6.38
CA ILE A 114 -0.58 -7.53 -7.78
C ILE A 114 -1.82 -6.95 -8.44
N ALA A 115 -1.64 -5.90 -9.23
CA ALA A 115 -2.69 -5.21 -9.96
C ALA A 115 -2.39 -5.24 -11.45
N PHE A 116 -3.06 -6.13 -12.17
CA PHE A 116 -2.92 -6.27 -13.62
C PHE A 116 -3.88 -5.30 -14.33
N PRO A 117 -3.38 -4.30 -15.08
CA PRO A 117 -4.24 -3.47 -15.90
C PRO A 117 -4.84 -4.27 -17.06
N ASP A 118 -6.09 -3.96 -17.46
CA ASP A 118 -6.76 -4.50 -18.64
C ASP A 118 -7.71 -3.44 -19.23
N GLY A 119 -7.12 -2.44 -19.88
CA GLY A 119 -7.85 -1.29 -20.42
C GLY A 119 -8.52 -0.47 -19.32
N ASP A 120 -9.85 -0.50 -19.27
CA ASP A 120 -10.65 0.17 -18.24
C ASP A 120 -10.96 -0.71 -17.02
N ARG A 121 -10.38 -1.91 -16.96
CA ARG A 121 -10.43 -2.80 -15.80
C ARG A 121 -9.06 -2.92 -15.17
N VAL A 122 -9.06 -3.24 -13.87
CA VAL A 122 -7.86 -3.68 -13.16
C VAL A 122 -8.21 -4.94 -12.38
N HIS A 123 -7.40 -5.97 -12.56
CA HIS A 123 -7.52 -7.24 -11.85
C HIS A 123 -6.55 -7.24 -10.69
N LEU A 124 -7.10 -7.22 -9.48
CA LEU A 124 -6.35 -7.31 -8.25
C LEU A 124 -6.28 -8.78 -7.84
N ALA A 125 -5.08 -9.26 -7.57
CA ALA A 125 -4.83 -10.58 -7.03
C ALA A 125 -3.97 -10.44 -5.78
N CYS A 126 -4.37 -11.09 -4.68
CA CYS A 126 -3.69 -10.96 -3.41
C CYS A 126 -3.66 -12.29 -2.65
N ARG A 127 -2.57 -12.52 -1.92
CA ARG A 127 -2.40 -13.65 -1.00
C ARG A 127 -1.66 -13.20 0.26
N VAL A 128 -2.12 -13.71 1.41
CA VAL A 128 -1.41 -13.62 2.70
C VAL A 128 -0.73 -14.96 2.97
N ARG A 129 0.56 -14.94 3.31
CA ARG A 129 1.39 -16.10 3.64
C ARG A 129 1.55 -16.18 5.15
N GLU A 130 0.75 -17.02 5.81
CA GLU A 130 0.92 -17.24 7.24
C GLU A 130 2.26 -17.96 7.52
N GLY A 131 3.15 -17.32 8.30
CA GLY A 131 4.26 -18.00 8.98
C GLY A 131 5.55 -18.21 8.18
N GLY A 132 5.86 -17.35 7.22
CA GLY A 132 7.16 -17.35 6.51
C GLY A 132 7.43 -18.60 5.66
N GLY A 133 6.40 -19.44 5.49
CA GLY A 133 6.41 -20.60 4.62
C GLY A 133 5.80 -20.28 3.27
N PRO A 134 6.14 -21.03 2.22
CA PRO A 134 5.52 -20.82 0.94
C PRO A 134 4.06 -21.32 0.94
N ALA A 135 3.09 -20.41 0.93
CA ALA A 135 1.66 -20.74 0.89
C ALA A 135 1.17 -21.11 -0.53
N TRP A 136 1.96 -21.90 -1.27
CA TRP A 136 1.69 -22.24 -2.69
C TRP A 136 0.34 -22.94 -2.91
N ASP A 137 -0.21 -23.58 -1.86
CA ASP A 137 -1.40 -24.42 -1.97
C ASP A 137 -2.73 -23.65 -1.82
N THR A 138 -2.69 -22.34 -1.57
CA THR A 138 -3.92 -21.52 -1.43
C THR A 138 -4.17 -20.69 -2.68
N GLU A 139 -5.40 -20.71 -3.19
CA GLU A 139 -5.78 -19.84 -4.31
C GLU A 139 -5.68 -18.36 -3.90
N PRO A 140 -5.09 -17.48 -4.74
CA PRO A 140 -5.09 -16.05 -4.44
C PRO A 140 -6.53 -15.53 -4.46
N THR A 141 -6.81 -14.56 -3.60
CA THR A 141 -8.05 -13.79 -3.69
C THR A 141 -7.96 -12.88 -4.90
N VAL A 142 -8.95 -12.97 -5.79
CA VAL A 142 -9.00 -12.19 -7.02
C VAL A 142 -10.28 -11.36 -7.07
N VAL A 143 -10.14 -10.09 -7.44
CA VAL A 143 -11.27 -9.22 -7.75
C VAL A 143 -10.96 -8.34 -8.95
N SER A 144 -11.96 -8.06 -9.76
CA SER A 144 -11.83 -7.17 -10.92
C SER A 144 -12.66 -5.92 -10.70
N VAL A 145 -12.02 -4.76 -10.70
CA VAL A 145 -12.66 -3.46 -10.50
C VAL A 145 -12.56 -2.62 -11.77
N SER A 146 -13.38 -1.58 -11.90
CA SER A 146 -13.12 -0.58 -12.93
C SER A 146 -11.90 0.26 -12.54
N ARG A 147 -11.12 0.65 -13.55
CA ARG A 147 -9.96 1.54 -13.40
C ARG A 147 -10.36 2.86 -12.74
N THR A 148 -11.50 3.42 -13.13
CA THR A 148 -12.01 4.68 -12.55
C THR A 148 -12.28 4.55 -11.06
N VAL A 149 -12.92 3.46 -10.60
CA VAL A 149 -13.20 3.23 -9.19
C VAL A 149 -11.91 3.02 -8.39
N LEU A 150 -10.93 2.31 -8.97
CA LEU A 150 -9.60 2.15 -8.37
C LEU A 150 -8.91 3.51 -8.17
N VAL A 151 -8.81 4.31 -9.24
CA VAL A 151 -8.17 5.63 -9.23
C VAL A 151 -8.88 6.56 -8.24
N GLU A 152 -10.21 6.65 -8.27
CA GLU A 152 -10.96 7.47 -7.31
C GLU A 152 -10.71 7.05 -5.86
N THR A 153 -10.57 5.75 -5.60
CA THR A 153 -10.28 5.24 -4.25
C THR A 153 -8.87 5.63 -3.82
N LEU A 154 -7.88 5.49 -4.70
CA LEU A 154 -6.49 5.88 -4.44
C LEU A 154 -6.36 7.40 -4.23
N GLU A 155 -7.01 8.22 -5.06
CA GLU A 155 -7.01 9.69 -4.95
C GLU A 155 -7.63 10.16 -3.62
N ARG A 156 -8.76 9.57 -3.21
CA ARG A 156 -9.37 9.89 -1.91
C ARG A 156 -8.48 9.48 -0.74
N GLY A 157 -7.84 8.31 -0.83
CA GLY A 157 -6.85 7.88 0.16
C GLY A 157 -5.65 8.82 0.22
N LEU A 158 -5.17 9.27 -0.95
CA LEU A 158 -4.04 10.18 -1.06
C LEU A 158 -4.34 11.52 -0.37
N VAL A 159 -5.53 12.09 -0.57
CA VAL A 159 -5.94 13.34 0.09
C VAL A 159 -5.88 13.21 1.62
N ILE A 160 -6.30 12.08 2.18
CA ILE A 160 -6.20 11.84 3.63
C ILE A 160 -4.74 11.69 4.06
N ALA A 161 -3.95 10.90 3.35
CA ALA A 161 -2.54 10.70 3.66
C ALA A 161 -1.76 12.03 3.63
N GLU A 162 -1.99 12.88 2.64
CA GLU A 162 -1.37 14.20 2.52
C GLU A 162 -1.79 15.16 3.64
N ARG A 163 -3.08 15.15 3.99
CA ARG A 163 -3.62 15.96 5.09
C ARG A 163 -2.98 15.57 6.42
N GLU A 164 -2.97 14.27 6.74
CA GLU A 164 -2.42 13.77 7.99
C GLU A 164 -0.90 14.00 8.06
N TRP A 165 -0.19 13.78 6.95
CA TRP A 165 1.24 14.09 6.88
C TRP A 165 1.51 15.58 7.13
N SER A 166 0.76 16.47 6.47
CA SER A 166 0.91 17.91 6.63
C SER A 166 0.62 18.37 8.06
N ALA A 167 -0.43 17.84 8.69
CA ALA A 167 -0.80 18.15 10.07
C ALA A 167 0.31 17.73 11.04
N ARG A 168 0.88 16.54 10.87
CA ARG A 168 1.98 16.01 11.70
C ARG A 168 3.27 16.79 11.50
N LEU A 169 3.58 17.18 10.26
CA LEU A 169 4.73 18.02 9.96
C LEU A 169 4.59 19.38 10.65
N ALA A 170 3.43 20.03 10.56
CA ALA A 170 3.15 21.29 11.24
C ALA A 170 3.25 21.17 12.77
N ALA A 171 2.71 20.09 13.36
CA ALA A 171 2.82 19.83 14.79
C ALA A 171 4.28 19.63 15.25
N SER A 172 5.08 18.88 14.47
CA SER A 172 6.50 18.66 14.78
C SER A 172 7.33 19.94 14.69
N LEU A 173 7.01 20.83 13.74
CA LEU A 173 7.63 22.15 13.62
C LEU A 173 7.26 23.03 14.80
N LYS A 174 5.98 23.06 15.20
CA LYS A 174 5.52 23.83 16.36
C LYS A 174 6.20 23.36 17.66
N ALA A 175 6.30 22.06 17.88
CA ALA A 175 6.98 21.49 19.04
C ALA A 175 8.47 21.82 19.09
N ARG A 176 9.13 22.06 17.94
CA ARG A 176 10.52 22.51 17.87
C ARG A 176 10.68 24.01 18.13
N THR A 177 9.66 24.80 17.86
CA THR A 177 9.66 26.27 18.05
C THR A 177 9.12 26.73 19.41
N ASP A 178 8.53 25.83 20.20
CA ASP A 178 8.25 26.05 21.63
C ASP A 178 9.41 25.49 22.47
N PRO A 179 10.55 26.19 22.62
CA PRO A 179 11.47 25.85 23.70
C PRO A 179 10.71 26.09 25.01
N CYS A 180 10.85 25.18 25.96
CA CYS A 180 10.33 25.33 27.31
C CYS A 180 10.49 26.77 27.79
N ASP A 181 9.37 27.48 27.95
CA ASP A 181 9.30 28.76 28.65
C ASP A 181 9.47 28.44 30.13
N GLY A 182 10.72 28.20 30.49
CA GLY A 182 11.16 27.62 31.74
C GLY A 182 12.04 28.58 32.51
N GLY A 183 11.40 29.59 33.09
CA GLY A 183 11.85 30.15 34.36
C GLY A 183 12.68 31.42 34.28
N ASP A 184 11.96 32.55 34.34
CA ASP A 184 12.38 33.75 35.05
C ASP A 184 13.18 33.39 36.33
N VAL A 185 14.49 33.65 36.32
CA VAL A 185 15.25 33.85 37.56
C VAL A 185 15.39 35.34 37.79
N SER A 186 14.26 35.96 38.11
CA SER A 186 14.25 37.21 38.87
C SER A 186 14.49 36.85 40.34
N SER A 187 15.75 36.93 40.77
CA SER A 187 16.10 36.98 42.18
C SER A 187 16.80 38.29 42.48
N VAL A 188 16.06 39.11 43.20
CA VAL A 188 16.34 40.46 43.68
C VAL A 188 17.49 40.48 44.69
N ALA A 189 18.24 41.58 44.61
CA ALA A 189 19.27 42.19 45.49
C ALA A 189 19.48 41.71 46.96
N SER A 190 20.77 41.59 47.29
CA SER A 190 21.56 42.08 48.46
C SER A 190 21.08 41.89 49.91
N PRO A 191 22.02 41.75 50.86
CA PRO A 191 22.70 42.93 51.44
C PRO A 191 24.20 43.06 51.08
#